data_AF-A0A7X6THC6-F1
#
_entry.id   AF-A0A7X6THC6-F1
#
_cell.length_a   1.000
_cell.length_b   1.000
_cell.length_c   1.000
_cell.angle_alpha   90.00
_cell.angle_beta   90.00
_cell.angle_gamma   90.00
#
_symmetry.space_group_name_H-M   'P 1'
#
loop_
_entity.id
_entity.type
_entity.pdbx_description
1 polymer ?
#
loop_
_entity_poly.entity_id
_entity_poly.type
_entity_poly.pdbx_seq_one_letter_code
_entity_poly.pdbx_strand_id
1 'polypeptide(L)'
;MSRHAAKKDKTTSNPEKGEQAMIEGILEGSPEAVGVAVIRLDCGCRKMAAVDRHGDPASKIIMYRDNAESICDQCKADNGDFFRVVKQFISWKSPEPDVHTQELIVGKVLGPQH
;
A
#
# COMPACT_ATOMS: atom_id res chain seq x y z
N MET A 1 1.46 39.05 33.59
CA MET A 1 1.28 38.61 32.19
C MET A 1 2.42 37.64 31.86
N SER A 2 2.13 36.35 31.65
CA SER A 2 3.07 35.42 30.96
C SER A 2 2.26 34.28 30.36
N ARG A 3 1.90 34.43 29.08
CA ARG A 3 1.25 33.38 28.28
C ARG A 3 2.31 32.32 27.98
N HIS A 4 2.16 31.13 28.54
CA HIS A 4 2.92 29.96 28.11
C HIS A 4 2.33 29.49 26.78
N ALA A 5 3.04 29.74 25.69
CA ALA A 5 2.70 29.19 24.39
C ALA A 5 3.03 27.69 24.38
N ALA A 6 1.99 26.86 24.34
CA ALA A 6 2.14 25.42 24.09
C ALA A 6 2.76 25.23 22.69
N LYS A 7 3.98 24.68 22.63
CA LYS A 7 4.57 24.19 21.39
C LYS A 7 3.69 23.04 20.88
N LYS A 8 2.99 23.27 19.77
CA LYS A 8 2.34 22.20 19.00
C LYS A 8 3.44 21.30 18.44
N ASP A 9 3.62 20.15 19.05
CA ASP A 9 4.37 19.05 18.47
C ASP A 9 3.69 18.67 17.15
N LYS A 10 4.33 19.01 16.02
CA LYS A 10 3.93 18.48 14.72
C LYS A 10 4.38 17.03 14.71
N THR A 11 3.48 16.13 15.13
CA THR A 11 3.65 14.69 14.94
C THR A 11 3.83 14.46 13.44
N THR A 12 5.07 14.31 13.01
CA THR A 12 5.43 13.84 11.68
C THR A 12 4.93 12.41 11.59
N SER A 13 3.73 12.22 11.06
CA SER A 13 3.20 10.88 10.80
C SER A 13 4.17 10.19 9.85
N ASN A 14 4.80 9.11 10.31
CA ASN A 14 5.68 8.31 9.47
C ASN A 14 4.82 7.67 8.36
N PRO A 15 5.05 7.99 7.07
CA PRO A 15 4.32 7.42 5.93
C PRO A 15 4.21 5.89 5.98
N GLU A 16 5.23 5.21 6.52
CA GLU A 16 5.26 3.75 6.65
C GLU A 16 4.26 3.22 7.69
N LYS A 17 3.94 4.00 8.73
CA LYS A 17 2.91 3.61 9.71
C LYS A 17 1.51 3.68 9.12
N GLY A 18 1.23 4.69 8.30
CA GLY A 18 -0.03 4.78 7.55
C GLY A 18 -0.16 3.63 6.55
N GLU A 19 0.94 3.30 5.87
CA GLU A 19 1.03 2.15 4.98
C GLU A 19 0.69 0.84 5.67
N GLN A 20 1.32 0.58 6.82
CA GLN A 20 1.08 -0.62 7.61
C GLN A 20 -0.38 -0.73 8.09
N ALA A 21 -0.95 0.36 8.62
CA ALA A 21 -2.35 0.37 9.07
C ALA A 21 -3.34 0.07 7.92
N MET A 22 -3.06 0.58 6.73
CA MET A 22 -3.87 0.29 5.54
C MET A 22 -3.74 -1.18 5.09
N ILE A 23 -2.52 -1.74 5.14
CA ILE A 23 -2.30 -3.17 4.86
C ILE A 23 -3.11 -4.03 5.82
N GLU A 24 -3.05 -3.74 7.12
CA GLU A 24 -3.78 -4.47 8.15
C GLU A 24 -5.29 -4.41 7.94
N GLY A 25 -5.85 -3.22 7.67
CA GLY A 25 -7.27 -3.07 7.39
C GLY A 25 -7.73 -3.81 6.12
N ILE A 26 -6.90 -3.84 5.08
CA ILE A 26 -7.17 -4.63 3.88
C ILE A 26 -7.17 -6.12 4.19
N LEU A 27 -6.19 -6.62 4.95
CA LEU A 27 -6.12 -8.03 5.35
C LEU A 27 -7.28 -8.45 6.25
N GLU A 28 -7.73 -7.58 7.15
CA GLU A 28 -8.91 -7.81 7.98
C GLU A 28 -10.19 -7.97 7.13
N GLY A 29 -10.31 -7.17 6.06
CA GLY A 29 -11.44 -7.22 5.13
C GLY A 29 -11.38 -8.35 4.10
N SER A 30 -10.24 -9.04 3.95
CA SER A 30 -10.00 -10.08 2.94
C SER A 30 -9.47 -11.37 3.59
N PRO A 31 -10.34 -12.23 4.15
CA PRO A 31 -9.93 -13.43 4.89
C PRO A 31 -9.05 -14.40 4.11
N GLU A 32 -9.31 -14.55 2.81
CA GLU A 32 -8.61 -15.41 1.86
C GLU A 32 -7.24 -14.88 1.40
N ALA A 33 -6.92 -13.63 1.75
CA ALA A 33 -5.66 -13.02 1.36
C ALA A 33 -4.47 -13.66 2.06
N VAL A 34 -3.40 -13.88 1.30
CA VAL A 34 -2.07 -14.28 1.80
C VAL A 34 -1.10 -13.11 1.85
N GLY A 35 -1.47 -11.97 1.28
CA GLY A 35 -0.71 -10.73 1.34
C GLY A 35 -1.42 -9.56 0.68
N VAL A 36 -0.77 -8.40 0.69
CA VAL A 36 -1.24 -7.18 0.02
C VAL A 36 -0.17 -6.71 -0.95
N ALA A 37 -0.52 -6.61 -2.23
CA ALA A 37 0.32 -5.97 -3.23
C ALA A 37 0.33 -4.46 -2.97
N VAL A 38 1.51 -3.87 -2.84
CA VAL A 38 1.70 -2.44 -2.55
C VAL A 38 2.54 -1.83 -3.66
N ILE A 39 2.00 -0.78 -4.29
CA ILE A 39 2.66 0.00 -5.34
C ILE A 39 2.76 1.44 -4.85
N ARG A 40 3.98 1.95 -4.70
CA ARG A 40 4.27 3.35 -4.37
C ARG A 40 4.53 4.13 -5.66
N LEU A 41 3.87 5.28 -5.81
CA LEU A 41 4.01 6.19 -6.95
C LEU A 41 4.88 7.39 -6.59
N ASP A 42 5.52 7.99 -7.59
CA ASP A 42 6.36 9.19 -7.48
C ASP A 42 5.65 10.41 -6.85
N CYS A 43 4.33 10.50 -6.98
CA CYS A 43 3.50 11.56 -6.41
C CYS A 43 3.12 11.34 -4.94
N GLY A 44 3.62 10.26 -4.32
CA GLY A 44 3.34 9.86 -2.94
C GLY A 44 1.97 9.18 -2.74
N CYS A 45 1.23 8.91 -3.82
CA CYS A 45 0.06 8.04 -3.74
C CYS A 45 0.50 6.57 -3.73
N ARG A 46 -0.36 5.71 -3.18
CA ARG A 46 -0.16 4.27 -3.19
C ARG A 46 -1.35 3.57 -3.81
N LYS A 47 -1.10 2.45 -4.50
CA LYS A 47 -2.12 1.48 -4.88
C LYS A 47 -1.93 0.21 -4.05
N MET A 48 -3.03 -0.35 -3.57
CA MET A 48 -3.01 -1.57 -2.80
C MET A 48 -4.15 -2.50 -3.19
N ALA A 49 -3.90 -3.80 -3.17
CA ALA A 49 -4.94 -4.82 -3.27
C ALA A 49 -4.49 -6.08 -2.53
N ALA A 50 -5.43 -6.73 -1.83
CA ALA A 50 -5.21 -8.04 -1.28
C ALA A 50 -5.03 -9.06 -2.41
N VAL A 51 -4.18 -10.07 -2.19
CA VAL A 51 -3.92 -11.16 -3.11
C VAL A 51 -4.06 -12.50 -2.41
N ASP A 52 -4.63 -13.48 -3.09
CA ASP A 52 -4.78 -14.85 -2.58
C ASP A 52 -3.56 -15.73 -2.92
N ARG A 53 -3.60 -17.00 -2.50
CA ARG A 53 -2.54 -17.98 -2.73
C ARG A 53 -2.25 -18.31 -4.21
N HIS A 54 -3.15 -17.94 -5.12
CA HIS A 54 -2.98 -18.12 -6.56
C HIS A 54 -2.49 -16.83 -7.23
N GLY A 55 -2.30 -15.75 -6.47
CA GLY A 55 -1.99 -14.42 -6.97
C GLY A 55 -3.17 -13.77 -7.68
N ASP A 56 -4.39 -14.19 -7.38
CA ASP A 56 -5.61 -13.54 -7.84
C ASP A 56 -6.05 -12.42 -6.85
N PRO A 57 -6.74 -11.37 -7.32
CA PRO A 57 -7.21 -10.31 -6.44
C PRO A 57 -8.21 -10.83 -5.40
N ALA A 58 -7.90 -10.61 -4.13
CA ALA A 58 -8.78 -10.88 -2.98
C ALA A 58 -9.49 -9.60 -2.48
N SER A 59 -9.25 -8.47 -3.12
CA SER A 59 -9.95 -7.21 -2.86
C SER A 59 -10.06 -6.35 -4.11
N LYS A 60 -10.86 -5.28 -4.04
CA LYS A 60 -10.75 -4.18 -5.00
C LYS A 60 -9.42 -3.45 -4.80
N ILE A 61 -8.94 -2.79 -5.86
CA ILE A 61 -7.81 -1.87 -5.77
C ILE A 61 -8.24 -0.64 -4.96
N ILE A 62 -7.44 -0.31 -3.96
CA ILE A 62 -7.58 0.90 -3.15
C ILE A 62 -6.41 1.82 -3.51
N MET A 63 -6.71 3.09 -3.76
CA MET A 63 -5.71 4.12 -3.91
C MET A 63 -5.88 5.18 -2.83
N TYR A 64 -4.78 5.57 -2.20
CA TYR A 64 -4.80 6.62 -1.18
C TYR A 64 -3.47 7.37 -1.14
N ARG A 65 -3.43 8.42 -0.30
CA ARG A 65 -2.25 9.23 -0.03
C ARG A 65 -2.22 9.55 1.46
N ASP A 66 -1.05 9.42 2.09
CA ASP A 66 -0.91 9.70 3.52
C ASP A 66 -1.33 11.12 3.86
N ASN A 67 -2.07 11.27 4.96
CA ASN A 67 -2.55 12.54 5.50
C ASN A 67 -3.41 13.36 4.52
N ALA A 68 -4.05 12.71 3.55
CA ALA A 68 -4.93 13.36 2.58
C ALA A 68 -6.31 12.69 2.57
N GLU A 69 -7.35 13.49 2.36
CA GLU A 69 -8.73 12.99 2.21
C GLU A 69 -8.96 12.29 0.87
N SER A 70 -8.11 12.54 -0.13
CA SER A 70 -8.22 11.94 -1.47
C SER A 70 -6.86 11.78 -2.16
N ILE A 71 -6.85 10.98 -3.22
CA ILE A 71 -5.70 10.85 -4.14
C ILE A 71 -5.41 12.17 -4.87
N CYS A 72 -4.18 12.35 -5.36
CA CYS A 72 -3.82 13.55 -6.11
C CYS A 72 -4.51 13.61 -7.48
N ASP A 73 -4.57 14.81 -8.08
CA ASP A 73 -5.27 15.01 -9.36
C ASP A 73 -4.64 14.24 -10.52
N GLN A 74 -3.32 14.04 -10.50
CA GLN A 74 -2.65 13.20 -11.47
C GLN A 74 -3.15 11.76 -11.40
N CYS A 75 -3.25 11.18 -10.20
CA CYS A 75 -3.80 9.84 -10.02
C CYS A 75 -5.30 9.75 -10.33
N LYS A 76 -6.06 10.84 -10.21
CA LYS A 76 -7.46 10.87 -10.69
C LYS A 76 -7.52 10.85 -12.22
N ALA A 77 -6.54 11.45 -12.90
CA ALA A 77 -6.49 11.54 -14.35
C ALA A 77 -5.97 10.26 -15.01
N ASP A 78 -4.88 9.67 -14.48
CA ASP A 78 -4.19 8.53 -15.09
C ASP A 78 -4.37 7.21 -14.34
N ASN A 79 -5.15 7.21 -13.26
CA ASN A 79 -5.35 6.06 -12.38
C ASN A 79 -4.04 5.48 -11.83
N GLY A 80 -3.01 6.29 -11.62
CA GLY A 80 -1.70 5.89 -11.09
C GLY A 80 -0.85 5.10 -12.08
N ASP A 81 -0.56 5.69 -13.23
CA ASP A 81 0.18 5.07 -14.34
C ASP A 81 1.40 4.23 -13.89
N PHE A 82 1.60 3.07 -14.53
CA PHE A 82 2.70 2.15 -14.26
C PHE A 82 4.08 2.79 -14.44
N PHE A 83 4.24 3.73 -15.38
CA PHE A 83 5.51 4.44 -15.58
C PHE A 83 5.93 5.31 -14.39
N ARG A 84 5.04 5.53 -13.41
CA ARG A 84 5.29 6.34 -12.21
C ARG A 84 5.58 5.51 -10.96
N VAL A 85 5.67 4.19 -11.11
CA VAL A 85 5.97 3.27 -10.01
C VAL A 85 7.43 3.46 -9.58
N VAL A 86 7.63 3.80 -8.31
CA VAL A 86 8.97 3.96 -7.70
C VAL A 86 9.34 2.78 -6.79
N LYS A 87 8.36 2.04 -6.31
CA LYS A 87 8.56 0.81 -5.52
C LYS A 87 7.32 -0.07 -5.61
N GLN A 88 7.52 -1.37 -5.70
CA GLN A 88 6.47 -2.36 -5.58
C GLN A 88 6.93 -3.58 -4.78
N PHE A 89 6.04 -4.15 -3.99
CA PHE A 89 6.28 -5.34 -3.18
C PHE A 89 4.97 -5.97 -2.73
N ILE A 90 5.02 -7.18 -2.18
CA ILE A 90 3.89 -7.79 -1.48
C ILE A 90 4.21 -7.82 0.01
N SER A 91 3.31 -7.27 0.83
CA SER A 91 3.36 -7.44 2.28
C SER A 91 2.64 -8.72 2.64
N TRP A 92 3.36 -9.74 3.08
CA TRP A 92 2.81 -11.05 3.37
C TRP A 92 2.08 -11.08 4.72
N LYS A 93 0.98 -11.82 4.77
CA LYS A 93 0.26 -12.13 6.01
C LYS A 93 0.96 -13.32 6.67
N SER A 94 1.03 -13.32 8.01
CA SER A 94 1.53 -14.48 8.76
C SER A 94 0.43 -15.55 8.94
N PRO A 95 0.72 -16.86 8.75
CA PRO A 95 1.99 -17.39 8.26
C PRO A 95 2.18 -17.10 6.76
N GLU A 96 3.40 -16.74 6.38
CA GLU A 96 3.73 -16.43 5.00
C GLU A 96 3.68 -17.69 4.11
N PRO A 97 3.38 -17.54 2.81
CA PRO A 97 3.61 -18.61 1.84
C PRO A 97 5.10 -19.00 1.77
N ASP A 98 5.39 -20.21 1.33
CA ASP A 98 6.77 -20.61 1.05
C ASP A 98 7.38 -19.79 -0.11
N VAL A 99 8.70 -19.78 -0.21
CA VAL A 99 9.46 -18.96 -1.17
C VAL A 99 9.02 -19.21 -2.62
N HIS A 100 8.77 -20.47 -3.00
CA HIS A 100 8.37 -20.78 -4.37
C HIS A 100 6.98 -20.21 -4.67
N THR A 101 6.05 -20.35 -3.73
CA THR A 101 4.71 -19.74 -3.84
C THR A 101 4.80 -18.22 -3.89
N GLN A 102 5.67 -17.59 -3.06
CA GLN A 102 5.89 -16.14 -3.09
C GLN A 102 6.39 -15.66 -4.46
N GLU A 103 7.38 -16.34 -5.05
CA GLU A 103 7.92 -16.01 -6.37
C GLU A 103 6.86 -16.09 -7.48
N LEU A 104 6.02 -17.13 -7.47
CA LEU A 104 4.92 -17.29 -8.42
C LEU A 104 3.91 -16.15 -8.31
N ILE A 105 3.49 -15.83 -7.08
CA ILE A 105 2.53 -14.75 -6.83
C ILE A 105 3.14 -13.40 -7.25
N VAL A 106 4.39 -13.13 -6.87
CA VAL A 106 5.09 -11.88 -7.22
C VAL A 106 5.17 -11.73 -8.74
N GLY A 107 5.59 -12.78 -9.46
CA GLY A 107 5.68 -12.73 -10.93
C GLY A 107 4.33 -12.48 -11.61
N LYS A 108 3.26 -13.11 -11.10
CA LYS A 108 1.90 -12.92 -11.64
C LYS A 108 1.34 -11.53 -11.34
N VAL A 109 1.53 -11.04 -10.12
CA VAL A 109 0.88 -9.82 -9.61
C VAL A 109 1.64 -8.56 -10.01
N LEU A 110 2.96 -8.56 -9.86
CA LEU A 110 3.82 -7.38 -10.07
C LEU A 110 4.55 -7.40 -11.42
N GLY A 111 4.46 -8.50 -12.16
CA GLY A 111 5.20 -8.70 -13.40
C GLY A 111 6.70 -8.95 -13.19
N PRO A 112 7.49 -9.02 -14.28
CA PRO A 112 8.93 -9.15 -14.21
C PRO A 112 9.56 -7.96 -13.46
N GLN A 113 10.45 -8.25 -12.51
CA GLN A 113 11.27 -7.22 -11.90
C GLN A 113 12.42 -6.87 -12.87
N HIS A 114 12.48 -5.61 -13.31
CA HIS A 114 13.52 -5.09 -14.21
C HIS A 114 14.68 -4.45 -13.45
#